data_AF-A0A927RQH6-F1
#
_entry.id   AF-A0A927RQH6-F1
#
_cell.length_a   1.000
_cell.length_b   1.000
_cell.length_c   1.000
_cell.angle_alpha   90.00
_cell.angle_beta   90.00
_cell.angle_gamma   90.00
#
_symmetry.space_group_name_H-M   'P 1'
#
loop_
_entity.id
_entity.type
_entity.pdbx_description
1 polymer ?
#
loop_
_entity_poly.entity_id
_entity_poly.type
_entity_poly.pdbx_seq_one_letter_code
_entity_poly.pdbx_strand_id
1 'polypeptide(L)'
;MSTTESDTERTAGGSQQLATHGLLVLFGIVMIYPLLWMASSSLKPNNLIFTEPGLLSGAWTLRNYVDGWNQLGIPFGQFFMNSFTIAVISVLANLVSCSLAAYAFARMSFRFKRPMFALMLGTIMLPFHVVVVPQYILFHALG
;
A
#
# COMPACT_ATOMS: atom_id res chain seq x y z
N MET A 1 -31.88 43.65 -25.47
CA MET A 1 -32.40 43.38 -24.10
C MET A 1 -32.17 41.90 -23.82
N SER A 2 -30.91 41.48 -23.58
CA SER A 2 -30.53 40.06 -23.46
C SER A 2 -29.22 39.85 -22.68
N THR A 3 -29.04 40.51 -21.54
CA THR A 3 -27.73 40.48 -20.84
C THR A 3 -27.81 40.18 -19.34
N THR A 4 -28.88 39.56 -18.85
CA THR A 4 -29.04 39.32 -17.39
C THR A 4 -29.13 37.86 -16.96
N GLU A 5 -28.91 36.88 -17.85
CA GLU A 5 -28.99 35.45 -17.48
C GLU A 5 -27.65 34.71 -17.39
N SER A 6 -26.51 35.30 -17.81
CA SER A 6 -25.24 34.56 -17.90
C SER A 6 -24.36 34.53 -16.63
N ASP A 7 -24.71 35.27 -15.57
CA ASP A 7 -23.85 35.43 -14.39
C ASP A 7 -24.24 34.55 -13.19
N THR A 8 -25.38 33.86 -13.22
CA THR A 8 -25.84 33.03 -12.09
C THR A 8 -25.30 31.59 -12.14
N GLU A 9 -24.89 31.06 -13.29
CA GLU A 9 -24.35 29.69 -13.38
C GLU A 9 -22.86 29.55 -12.97
N ARG A 10 -22.11 30.65 -12.88
CA ARG A 10 -20.66 30.60 -12.58
C ARG A 10 -20.32 30.57 -11.10
N THR A 11 -21.22 31.00 -10.22
CA THR A 11 -20.94 31.14 -8.78
C THR A 11 -21.25 29.88 -7.97
N ALA A 12 -22.05 28.95 -8.50
CA ALA A 12 -22.36 27.67 -7.85
C ALA A 12 -21.17 26.68 -7.87
N GLY A 13 -20.26 26.80 -8.86
CA GLY A 13 -19.09 25.93 -8.98
C GLY A 13 -17.99 26.21 -7.94
N GLY A 14 -17.81 27.48 -7.53
CA GLY A 14 -16.73 27.86 -6.61
C GLY A 14 -16.96 27.44 -5.16
N SER A 15 -18.20 27.54 -4.67
CA SER A 15 -18.56 27.09 -3.31
C SER A 15 -18.57 25.56 -3.20
N GLN A 16 -19.03 24.86 -4.24
CA GLN A 16 -18.95 23.40 -4.33
C GLN A 16 -17.50 22.92 -4.37
N GLN A 17 -16.63 23.59 -5.14
CA GLN A 17 -15.20 23.28 -5.19
C GLN A 17 -14.54 23.50 -3.82
N LEU A 18 -14.79 24.62 -3.13
CA LEU A 18 -14.25 24.86 -1.79
C LEU A 18 -14.72 23.81 -0.77
N ALA A 19 -15.99 23.40 -0.84
CA ALA A 19 -16.53 22.33 0.00
C ALA A 19 -15.86 20.97 -0.31
N THR A 20 -15.67 20.64 -1.58
CA THR A 20 -14.96 19.42 -2.01
C THR A 20 -13.51 19.44 -1.54
N HIS A 21 -12.77 20.54 -1.72
CA HIS A 21 -11.38 20.65 -1.23
C HIS A 21 -11.30 20.56 0.29
N GLY A 22 -12.21 21.22 1.02
CA GLY A 22 -12.29 21.12 2.48
C GLY A 22 -12.55 19.70 2.96
N LEU A 23 -13.45 18.97 2.30
CA LEU A 23 -13.76 17.57 2.61
C LEU A 23 -12.58 16.63 2.28
N LEU A 24 -11.89 16.84 1.15
CA LEU A 24 -10.68 16.10 0.81
C LEU A 24 -9.56 16.34 1.84
N VAL A 25 -9.35 17.59 2.27
CA VAL A 25 -8.35 17.93 3.28
C VAL A 25 -8.70 17.28 4.62
N LEU A 26 -9.95 17.35 5.05
CA LEU A 26 -10.41 16.71 6.29
C LEU A 26 -10.19 15.19 6.25
N PHE A 27 -10.60 14.54 5.16
CA PHE A 27 -10.41 13.10 4.98
C PHE A 27 -8.93 12.72 4.92
N GLY A 28 -8.11 13.53 4.25
CA GLY A 28 -6.66 13.39 4.22
C GLY A 28 -6.05 13.47 5.62
N ILE A 29 -6.47 14.43 6.46
CA ILE A 29 -6.00 14.55 7.84
C ILE A 29 -6.38 13.31 8.66
N VAL A 30 -7.60 12.81 8.53
CA VAL A 30 -8.05 11.59 9.23
C VAL A 30 -7.21 10.38 8.82
N MET A 31 -6.88 10.25 7.53
CA MET A 31 -6.04 9.16 7.01
C MET A 31 -4.56 9.30 7.42
N ILE A 32 -4.04 10.52 7.52
CA ILE A 32 -2.65 10.80 7.91
C ILE A 32 -2.45 10.69 9.42
N TYR A 33 -3.49 10.94 10.23
CA TYR A 33 -3.43 10.84 11.70
C TYR A 33 -2.77 9.56 12.23
N PRO A 34 -3.16 8.33 11.83
CA PRO A 34 -2.50 7.10 12.29
C PRO A 34 -1.03 7.02 11.87
N LEU A 35 -0.65 7.58 10.72
CA LEU A 35 0.76 7.63 10.29
C LEU A 35 1.57 8.60 11.15
N LEU A 36 1.00 9.77 11.49
CA LEU A 36 1.63 10.73 12.40
C LEU A 36 1.80 10.13 13.80
N TRP A 37 0.81 9.38 14.27
CA TRP A 37 0.87 8.66 15.53
C TRP A 37 1.96 7.58 15.52
N MET A 38 2.06 6.80 14.43
CA MET A 38 3.11 5.79 14.26
C MET A 38 4.51 6.41 14.25
N ALA A 39 4.70 7.54 13.54
CA ALA A 39 5.97 8.26 13.49
C ALA A 39 6.35 8.90 14.84
N SER A 40 5.38 9.45 15.56
CA SER A 40 5.60 9.96 16.92
C SER A 40 5.99 8.82 17.87
N SER A 41 5.29 7.68 17.78
CA SER A 41 5.53 6.53 18.65
C SER A 41 6.88 5.85 18.40
N SER A 42 7.40 5.86 17.17
CA SER A 42 8.73 5.30 16.88
C SER A 42 9.87 6.10 17.52
N LEU A 43 9.64 7.37 17.84
CA LEU A 43 10.60 8.27 18.50
C LEU A 43 10.48 8.28 20.03
N LYS A 44 9.48 7.59 20.61
CA LYS A 44 9.30 7.49 22.06
C LYS A 44 10.04 6.28 22.64
N PRO A 45 10.68 6.41 23.81
CA PRO A 45 11.32 5.26 24.44
C PRO A 45 10.27 4.18 24.81
N ASN A 46 10.64 2.89 24.68
CA ASN A 46 9.73 1.74 24.80
C ASN A 46 8.86 1.72 26.07
N ASN A 47 9.35 2.31 27.17
CA ASN A 47 8.64 2.41 28.45
C ASN A 47 7.53 3.47 28.50
N LEU A 48 7.46 4.38 27.51
CA LEU A 48 6.47 5.46 27.45
C LEU A 48 5.42 5.28 26.34
N ILE A 49 5.58 4.28 25.46
CA ILE A 49 4.66 4.03 24.33
C ILE A 49 3.22 3.77 24.82
N PHE A 50 3.05 3.02 25.91
CA PHE A 50 1.73 2.69 26.47
C PHE A 50 1.25 3.64 27.57
N THR A 51 2.12 4.52 28.07
CA THR A 51 1.84 5.40 29.22
C THR A 51 1.48 6.83 28.78
N GLU A 52 2.00 7.30 27.64
CA GLU A 52 1.70 8.61 27.07
C GLU A 52 1.13 8.47 25.63
N PRO A 53 -0.17 8.25 25.45
CA PRO A 53 -0.78 8.06 24.12
C PRO A 53 -0.88 9.34 23.27
N GLY A 54 -0.37 10.48 23.73
CA GLY A 54 -0.40 11.76 22.99
C GLY A 54 0.57 11.83 21.80
N LEU A 55 0.27 12.64 20.79
CA LEU A 55 1.16 12.85 19.62
C LEU A 55 2.52 13.49 19.96
N LEU A 56 2.66 14.10 21.14
CA LEU A 56 3.87 14.75 21.61
C LEU A 56 4.24 14.11 22.96
N SER A 57 5.39 13.44 23.03
CA SER A 57 6.01 13.08 24.32
C SER A 57 7.08 14.12 24.66
N GLY A 58 7.29 14.37 25.95
CA GLY A 58 8.36 15.26 26.41
C GLY A 58 9.77 14.73 26.15
N ALA A 59 9.92 13.43 25.86
CA ALA A 59 11.20 12.76 25.65
C ALA A 59 11.28 12.10 24.27
N TRP A 60 11.96 12.77 23.34
CA TRP A 60 12.28 12.23 22.01
C TRP A 60 13.62 11.50 22.07
N THR A 61 13.67 10.27 21.57
CA THR A 61 14.91 9.50 21.51
C THR A 61 15.14 8.90 20.13
N LEU A 62 16.33 9.16 19.59
CA LEU A 62 16.82 8.50 18.37
C LEU A 62 17.43 7.13 18.67
N ARG A 63 17.52 6.77 19.96
CA ARG A 63 18.12 5.52 20.41
C ARG A 63 17.37 4.30 19.88
N ASN A 64 16.06 4.37 19.72
CA ASN A 64 15.26 3.29 19.11
C ASN A 64 15.71 2.94 17.69
N TYR A 65 16.17 3.93 16.91
CA TYR A 65 16.66 3.70 15.54
C TYR A 65 18.05 3.07 15.55
N VAL A 66 18.95 3.54 16.43
CA VAL A 66 20.31 2.99 16.59
C VAL A 66 20.27 1.57 17.14
N ASP A 67 19.45 1.37 18.17
CA ASP A 67 19.19 0.09 18.80
C ASP A 67 18.50 -0.84 17.81
N GLY A 68 17.42 -0.43 17.14
CA GLY A 68 16.72 -1.23 16.14
C GLY A 68 17.59 -1.64 14.94
N TRP A 69 18.59 -0.84 14.58
CA TRP A 69 19.52 -1.18 13.50
C TRP A 69 20.54 -2.26 13.88
N ASN A 70 20.89 -2.38 15.17
CA ASN A 70 22.02 -3.20 15.65
C ASN A 70 21.68 -4.22 16.75
N GLN A 71 20.48 -4.20 17.34
CA GLN A 71 20.13 -5.03 18.52
C GLN A 71 19.92 -6.51 18.21
N LEU A 72 19.52 -6.88 17.00
CA LEU A 72 19.11 -8.25 16.69
C LEU A 72 20.27 -9.20 16.32
N GLY A 73 21.54 -8.80 16.54
CA GLY A 73 22.73 -9.58 16.19
C GLY A 73 23.03 -9.62 14.68
N ILE A 74 22.05 -9.30 13.84
CA ILE A 74 22.17 -9.09 12.40
C ILE A 74 21.74 -7.64 12.10
N PRO A 75 22.52 -6.85 11.35
CA PRO A 75 22.16 -5.47 11.05
C PRO A 75 20.87 -5.41 10.22
N PHE A 76 19.97 -4.50 10.58
CA PHE A 76 18.68 -4.33 9.90
C PHE A 76 18.82 -4.15 8.38
N GLY A 77 19.93 -3.52 7.94
CA GLY A 77 20.26 -3.38 6.52
C GLY A 77 20.28 -4.68 5.73
N GLN A 78 20.62 -5.82 6.33
CA GLN A 78 20.57 -7.12 5.65
C GLN A 78 19.13 -7.58 5.41
N PHE A 79 18.24 -7.45 6.40
CA PHE A 79 16.81 -7.75 6.20
C PHE A 79 16.18 -6.85 5.14
N PHE A 80 16.56 -5.58 5.15
CA PHE A 80 16.12 -4.62 4.13
C PHE A 80 16.63 -5.00 2.74
N MET A 81 17.92 -5.32 2.58
CA MET A 81 18.50 -5.73 1.30
C MET A 81 17.93 -7.05 0.78
N ASN A 82 17.69 -8.04 1.65
CA ASN A 82 17.04 -9.30 1.28
C ASN A 82 15.63 -9.05 0.75
N SER A 83 14.83 -8.28 1.48
CA SER A 83 13.45 -7.95 1.09
C SER A 83 13.41 -7.11 -0.18
N PHE A 84 14.32 -6.14 -0.31
CA PHE A 84 14.45 -5.30 -1.49
C PHE A 84 14.81 -6.12 -2.73
N THR A 85 15.79 -7.01 -2.61
CA THR A 85 16.22 -7.88 -3.71
C THR A 85 15.09 -8.79 -4.17
N ILE A 86 14.39 -9.45 -3.23
CA ILE A 86 13.24 -10.30 -3.54
C ILE A 86 12.14 -9.47 -4.22
N ALA A 87 11.79 -8.30 -3.67
CA ALA A 87 10.75 -7.44 -4.22
C ALA A 87 11.06 -7.01 -5.67
N VAL A 88 12.29 -6.56 -5.94
CA VAL A 88 12.70 -6.14 -7.29
C VAL A 88 12.62 -7.30 -8.28
N ILE A 89 13.18 -8.46 -7.93
CA ILE A 89 13.17 -9.64 -8.80
C ILE A 89 11.73 -10.09 -9.06
N SER A 90 10.89 -10.18 -8.02
CA SER A 90 9.49 -10.58 -8.14
C SER A 90 8.68 -9.61 -8.99
N VAL A 91 8.87 -8.29 -8.84
CA VAL A 91 8.18 -7.29 -9.65
C VAL A 91 8.58 -7.40 -11.11
N LEU A 92 9.87 -7.52 -11.43
CA LEU A 92 10.33 -7.67 -12.81
C LEU A 92 9.80 -8.94 -13.46
N ALA A 93 9.88 -10.08 -12.76
CA ALA A 93 9.37 -11.36 -13.25
C ALA A 93 7.85 -11.33 -13.47
N ASN A 94 7.10 -10.72 -12.55
CA ASN A 94 5.66 -10.51 -12.69
C ASN A 94 5.34 -9.58 -13.85
N LEU A 95 6.08 -8.48 -14.02
CA LEU A 95 5.83 -7.52 -15.09
C LEU A 95 5.99 -8.16 -16.46
N VAL A 96 7.06 -8.94 -16.66
CA VAL A 96 7.30 -9.69 -17.90
C VAL A 96 6.19 -10.73 -18.13
N SER A 97 5.89 -11.54 -17.12
CA SER A 97 4.88 -12.61 -17.22
C SER A 97 3.48 -12.06 -17.47
N CYS A 98 3.05 -11.05 -16.70
CA CYS A 98 1.74 -10.41 -16.83
C CYS A 98 1.61 -9.66 -18.16
N SER A 99 2.66 -8.97 -18.62
CA SER A 99 2.63 -8.26 -19.91
C SER A 99 2.48 -9.24 -21.07
N LEU A 100 3.19 -10.38 -21.04
CA LEU A 100 3.08 -11.41 -22.07
C LEU A 100 1.69 -12.06 -22.08
N ALA A 101 1.16 -12.38 -20.89
CA ALA A 101 -0.19 -12.91 -20.75
C ALA A 101 -1.24 -11.91 -21.25
N ALA A 102 -1.15 -10.65 -20.82
CA ALA A 102 -2.05 -9.57 -21.24
C ALA A 102 -2.01 -9.37 -22.76
N TYR A 103 -0.82 -9.40 -23.38
CA TYR A 103 -0.69 -9.30 -24.83
C TYR A 103 -1.38 -10.46 -25.56
N ALA A 104 -1.22 -11.70 -25.07
CA ALA A 104 -1.89 -12.86 -25.63
C ALA A 104 -3.42 -12.73 -25.54
N PHE A 105 -3.95 -12.29 -24.40
CA PHE A 105 -5.39 -12.05 -24.25
C PHE A 105 -5.89 -10.85 -25.08
N ALA A 106 -5.13 -9.78 -25.22
CA ALA A 106 -5.56 -8.56 -25.89
C ALA A 106 -5.47 -8.65 -27.42
N ARG A 107 -4.38 -9.23 -27.96
CA ARG A 107 -4.06 -9.17 -29.40
C ARG A 107 -4.25 -10.50 -30.13
N MET A 108 -4.18 -11.64 -29.46
CA MET A 108 -4.39 -12.95 -30.10
C MET A 108 -5.83 -13.44 -29.95
N SER A 109 -6.38 -14.01 -31.02
CA SER A 109 -7.67 -14.69 -31.02
C SER A 109 -7.46 -16.21 -30.97
N PHE A 110 -7.66 -16.81 -29.81
CA PHE A 110 -7.52 -18.27 -29.60
C PHE A 110 -8.80 -18.90 -29.07
N ARG A 111 -8.99 -20.20 -29.35
CA ARG A 111 -10.24 -20.96 -29.11
C ARG A 111 -10.72 -20.96 -27.65
N PHE A 112 -9.80 -20.90 -26.68
CA PHE A 112 -10.08 -21.00 -25.24
C PHE A 112 -9.96 -19.69 -24.46
N LYS A 113 -10.04 -18.54 -25.14
CA LYS A 113 -9.87 -17.22 -24.51
C LYS A 113 -10.82 -16.94 -23.34
N ARG A 114 -12.11 -17.27 -23.50
CA ARG A 114 -13.13 -17.06 -22.46
C ARG A 114 -12.94 -17.96 -21.22
N PRO A 115 -12.78 -19.29 -21.34
CA PRO A 115 -12.58 -20.14 -20.16
C PRO A 115 -11.26 -19.85 -19.43
N MET A 116 -10.17 -19.57 -20.15
CA MET A 116 -8.89 -19.21 -19.51
C MET A 116 -8.98 -17.88 -18.74
N PHE A 117 -9.73 -16.91 -19.27
CA PHE A 117 -9.99 -15.65 -18.56
C PHE A 117 -10.85 -15.86 -17.30
N ALA A 118 -11.90 -16.70 -17.39
CA ALA A 118 -12.71 -17.06 -16.23
C ALA A 118 -11.90 -17.80 -15.15
N LEU A 119 -10.99 -18.70 -15.56
CA LEU A 119 -10.10 -19.40 -14.63
C LEU A 119 -9.14 -18.44 -13.92
N MET A 120 -8.53 -17.50 -14.65
CA MET A 120 -7.69 -16.45 -14.06
C MET A 120 -8.45 -15.67 -12.97
N LEU A 121 -9.66 -15.19 -13.28
CA LEU A 121 -10.50 -14.49 -12.31
C LEU A 121 -10.81 -15.36 -11.09
N GLY A 122 -11.15 -16.64 -11.32
CA GLY A 122 -11.41 -17.61 -10.25
C GLY A 122 -10.20 -17.78 -9.32
N THR A 123 -8.99 -17.87 -9.87
CA THR A 123 -7.77 -18.01 -9.06
C THR A 123 -7.46 -16.77 -8.22
N ILE A 124 -7.82 -15.56 -8.67
CA ILE A 124 -7.60 -14.32 -7.92
C ILE A 124 -8.54 -14.24 -6.70
N MET A 125 -9.70 -14.90 -6.74
CA MET A 125 -10.66 -14.91 -5.62
C MET A 125 -10.27 -15.86 -4.48
N LEU A 126 -9.26 -16.70 -4.66
CA LEU A 126 -8.82 -17.62 -3.60
C LEU A 126 -8.18 -16.85 -2.45
N PRO A 127 -8.61 -17.10 -1.18
CA PRO A 127 -8.04 -16.41 -0.04
C PRO A 127 -6.59 -16.86 0.19
N PHE A 128 -5.70 -15.91 0.51
CA PHE A 128 -4.27 -16.21 0.69
C PHE A 128 -4.00 -17.31 1.72
N HIS A 129 -4.79 -17.37 2.80
CA HIS A 129 -4.64 -18.35 3.87
C HIS A 129 -4.82 -19.80 3.44
N VAL A 130 -5.58 -20.10 2.37
CA VAL A 130 -5.73 -21.50 1.91
C VAL A 130 -4.60 -21.93 0.98
N VAL A 131 -3.86 -20.98 0.42
CA VAL A 131 -2.77 -21.25 -0.53
C VAL A 131 -1.42 -21.41 0.18
N VAL A 132 -1.22 -20.76 1.32
CA VAL A 132 0.07 -20.78 2.04
C VAL A 132 0.46 -22.18 2.54
N VAL A 133 -0.50 -22.98 3.01
CA VAL A 133 -0.24 -24.35 3.50
C VAL A 133 0.24 -25.29 2.39
N PRO A 134 -0.47 -25.45 1.27
CA PRO A 134 0.02 -26.30 0.18
C PRO A 134 1.31 -25.75 -0.43
N GLN A 135 1.49 -24.42 -0.48
CA GLN A 135 2.74 -23.82 -0.94
C GLN A 135 3.92 -24.22 -0.03
N TYR A 136 3.75 -24.20 1.29
CA TYR A 136 4.76 -24.68 2.23
C TYR A 136 5.11 -26.16 2.00
N ILE A 137 4.09 -27.02 1.87
CA ILE A 137 4.30 -28.47 1.61
C ILE A 137 5.08 -28.68 0.30
N LEU A 138 4.75 -27.91 -0.75
CA LEU A 138 5.44 -27.97 -2.03
C LEU A 138 6.93 -27.63 -1.90
N PHE A 139 7.26 -26.52 -1.23
CA PHE A 139 8.67 -26.13 -1.02
C PHE A 139 9.41 -27.13 -0.12
N HIS A 140 8.76 -27.61 0.95
CA HIS A 140 9.34 -28.64 1.81
C HIS A 140 9.61 -29.96 1.07
N ALA A 141 8.75 -30.34 0.11
CA ALA A 141 8.96 -31.52 -0.71
C ALA A 141 10.08 -31.34 -1.75
N LEU A 142 10.35 -30.10 -2.16
CA LEU A 142 11.41 -29.76 -3.12
C LEU A 142 12.81 -29.62 -2.48
N GLY A 143 12.87 -29.47 -1.14
CA GLY A 143 14.10 -29.36 -0.36
C GLY A 143 14.30 -27.99 0.27
#